data_AF-A0A921Z2T8-F1
#
_entry.id   AF-A0A921Z2T8-F1
#
_cell.length_a   1.000
_cell.length_b   1.000
_cell.length_c   1.000
_cell.angle_alpha   90.00
_cell.angle_beta   90.00
_cell.angle_gamma   90.00
#
_symmetry.space_group_name_H-M   'P 1'
#
loop_
_entity.id
_entity.type
_entity.pdbx_description
1 polymer ?
#
loop_
_entity_poly.entity_id
_entity_poly.type
_entity_poly.pdbx_seq_one_letter_code
_entity_poly.pdbx_strand_id
1 'polypeptide(L)'
;MIRGILILTLLAVAHALFPYKDSADNIKEGLKQLEDQILSMAGNIPNITDSRRHYAVLVTHIALVAASIAENCGSSYEHVYIESLPENIAIALSDVDYIISVTSSAIEFFNNHTREIQDLFETLCPKATPNVVCSQLIYQTINGDSPRYQRQIAIVIIAGAVAEKLFDADFITVAKHHDEIEYLVGGVNSFSNFIGFLVELLRFINGKPHCR
;
A
#
# COMPACT_ATOMS: atom_id res chain seq x y z
N MET A 1 33.37 13.30 24.34
CA MET A 1 32.08 12.69 24.75
C MET A 1 30.83 13.50 24.34
N ILE A 2 30.89 14.82 24.18
CA ILE A 2 29.70 15.66 23.87
C ILE A 2 29.21 15.52 22.41
N ARG A 3 30.08 15.23 21.44
CA ARG A 3 29.71 15.08 20.02
C ARG A 3 28.93 13.79 19.67
N GLY A 4 29.08 12.72 20.44
CA GLY A 4 28.36 11.45 20.20
C GLY A 4 26.90 11.50 20.63
N ILE A 5 26.60 12.21 21.71
CA ILE A 5 25.24 12.37 22.25
C ILE A 5 24.39 13.21 21.29
N LEU A 6 24.96 14.27 20.71
CA LEU A 6 24.24 15.17 19.79
C LEU A 6 23.77 14.46 18.50
N ILE A 7 24.60 13.56 17.95
CA ILE A 7 24.29 12.78 16.74
C ILE A 7 23.22 11.72 17.04
N LEU A 8 23.30 11.03 18.18
CA LEU A 8 22.28 10.07 18.61
C LEU A 8 20.92 10.73 18.87
N THR A 9 20.89 11.94 19.45
CA THR A 9 19.65 12.73 19.57
C THR A 9 19.11 13.21 18.23
N LEU A 10 19.96 13.60 17.28
CA LEU A 10 19.54 13.99 15.93
C LEU A 10 18.98 12.81 15.11
N LEU A 11 19.57 11.62 15.25
CA LEU A 11 19.04 10.39 14.66
C LEU A 11 17.73 9.93 15.33
N ALA A 12 17.61 10.06 16.66
CA ALA A 12 16.36 9.77 17.37
C ALA A 12 15.24 10.77 17.00
N VAL A 13 15.57 12.05 16.77
CA VAL A 13 14.63 13.06 16.30
C VAL A 13 14.27 12.85 14.81
N ALA A 14 15.21 12.39 13.97
CA ALA A 14 14.94 12.06 12.58
C ALA A 14 14.03 10.84 12.40
N HIS A 15 14.14 9.82 13.27
CA HIS A 15 13.21 8.68 13.28
C HIS A 15 11.89 8.99 14.01
N ALA A 16 11.87 9.97 14.93
CA ALA A 16 10.65 10.54 15.51
C ALA A 16 9.88 11.44 14.54
N LEU A 17 10.49 11.82 13.41
CA LEU A 17 9.90 12.62 12.34
C LEU A 17 9.23 11.76 11.25
N PHE A 18 9.29 10.42 11.34
CA PHE A 18 8.52 9.61 10.40
C PHE A 18 7.02 9.85 10.67
N PRO A 19 6.23 10.21 9.64
CA PRO A 19 4.83 10.60 9.81
C PRO A 19 3.94 9.36 9.98
N TYR A 20 4.13 8.64 11.09
CA TYR A 20 3.43 7.38 11.36
C TYR A 20 1.91 7.57 11.29
N LYS A 21 1.41 8.71 11.78
CA LYS A 21 -0.01 9.04 11.75
C LYS A 21 -0.52 9.18 10.31
N ASP A 22 0.21 9.91 9.47
CA ASP A 22 -0.18 10.12 8.07
C ASP A 22 -0.13 8.78 7.31
N SER A 23 0.87 7.94 7.57
CA SER A 23 0.94 6.59 6.99
C SER A 23 -0.25 5.72 7.39
N ALA A 24 -0.64 5.74 8.67
CA ALA A 24 -1.81 5.01 9.15
C ALA A 24 -3.13 5.53 8.55
N ASP A 25 -3.26 6.85 8.39
CA ASP A 25 -4.41 7.48 7.73
C ASP A 25 -4.48 7.09 6.25
N ASN A 26 -3.35 7.14 5.55
CA ASN A 26 -3.27 6.74 4.14
C ASN A 26 -3.67 5.28 3.96
N ILE A 27 -3.21 4.37 4.82
CA ILE A 27 -3.63 2.96 4.80
C ILE A 27 -5.14 2.88 4.98
N LYS A 28 -5.69 3.54 6.00
CA LYS A 28 -7.13 3.50 6.29
C LYS A 28 -7.96 3.99 5.11
N GLU A 29 -7.56 5.09 4.49
CA GLU A 29 -8.23 5.63 3.31
C GLU A 29 -8.08 4.69 2.10
N GLY A 30 -6.93 4.07 1.93
CA GLY A 30 -6.65 3.17 0.81
C GLY A 30 -7.48 1.90 0.91
N LEU A 31 -7.56 1.31 2.11
CA LEU A 31 -8.44 0.18 2.39
C LEU A 31 -9.91 0.53 2.13
N LYS A 32 -10.35 1.71 2.58
CA LYS A 32 -11.71 2.19 2.31
C LYS A 32 -11.98 2.33 0.81
N GLN A 33 -11.04 2.85 0.03
CA GLN A 33 -11.20 2.93 -1.43
C GLN A 33 -11.33 1.55 -2.07
N LEU A 34 -10.53 0.56 -1.64
CA LEU A 34 -10.66 -0.82 -2.11
C LEU A 34 -12.01 -1.44 -1.72
N GLU A 35 -12.53 -1.15 -0.52
CA GLU A 35 -13.86 -1.56 -0.09
C GLU A 35 -14.95 -0.94 -0.98
N ASP A 36 -14.90 0.38 -1.15
CA ASP A 36 -15.91 1.15 -1.90
C ASP A 36 -15.90 0.82 -3.40
N GLN A 37 -14.72 0.60 -4.00
CA GLN A 37 -14.59 0.35 -5.44
C GLN A 37 -14.66 -1.13 -5.81
N ILE A 38 -14.05 -2.04 -5.03
CA ILE A 38 -13.94 -3.45 -5.39
C ILE A 38 -14.92 -4.30 -4.58
N LEU A 39 -14.86 -4.26 -3.25
CA LEU A 39 -15.69 -5.16 -2.43
C LEU A 39 -17.18 -4.85 -2.54
N SER A 40 -17.56 -3.60 -2.83
CA SER A 40 -18.96 -3.20 -3.09
C SER A 40 -19.59 -3.89 -4.32
N MET A 41 -18.80 -4.53 -5.18
CA MET A 41 -19.28 -5.33 -6.31
C MET A 41 -19.75 -6.74 -5.87
N ALA A 42 -19.43 -7.18 -4.65
CA ALA A 42 -19.79 -8.51 -4.17
C ALA A 42 -21.31 -8.72 -4.19
N GLY A 43 -21.74 -9.84 -4.78
CA GLY A 43 -23.16 -10.20 -4.92
C GLY A 43 -23.92 -9.43 -6.02
N ASN A 44 -23.30 -8.42 -6.66
CA ASN A 44 -23.86 -7.72 -7.81
C ASN A 44 -22.73 -7.22 -8.72
N ILE A 45 -22.15 -8.14 -9.49
CA ILE A 45 -21.05 -7.83 -10.42
C ILE A 45 -21.58 -6.87 -11.50
N PRO A 46 -21.03 -5.65 -11.60
CA PRO A 46 -21.54 -4.67 -12.54
C PRO A 46 -21.11 -4.97 -13.98
N ASN A 47 -21.75 -4.28 -14.93
CA ASN A 47 -21.42 -4.39 -16.35
C ASN A 47 -20.00 -3.88 -16.64
N ILE A 48 -19.46 -4.28 -17.79
CA ILE A 48 -18.08 -3.96 -18.16
C ILE A 48 -17.80 -2.46 -18.17
N THR A 49 -18.80 -1.62 -18.45
CA THR A 49 -18.70 -0.15 -18.49
C THR A 49 -18.84 0.53 -17.12
N ASP A 50 -18.91 -0.22 -16.02
CA ASP A 50 -18.97 0.38 -14.68
C ASP A 50 -17.55 0.78 -14.24
N SER A 51 -17.37 2.02 -13.79
CA SER A 51 -16.06 2.53 -13.37
C SER A 51 -15.41 1.68 -12.27
N ARG A 52 -16.17 0.96 -11.45
CA ARG A 52 -15.62 0.04 -10.45
C ARG A 52 -14.87 -1.13 -11.06
N ARG A 53 -15.32 -1.66 -12.20
CA ARG A 53 -14.58 -2.69 -12.95
C ARG A 53 -13.31 -2.14 -13.58
N HIS A 54 -13.38 -0.91 -14.08
CA HIS A 54 -12.22 -0.23 -14.65
C HIS A 54 -11.16 0.05 -13.57
N TYR A 55 -11.60 0.47 -12.37
CA TYR A 55 -10.72 0.62 -11.20
C TYR A 55 -10.08 -0.71 -10.81
N ALA A 56 -10.86 -1.80 -10.80
CA ALA A 56 -10.34 -3.14 -10.53
C ALA A 56 -9.27 -3.56 -11.55
N VAL A 57 -9.42 -3.23 -12.84
CA VAL A 57 -8.39 -3.47 -13.87
C VAL A 57 -7.08 -2.76 -13.55
N LEU A 58 -7.13 -1.47 -13.21
CA LEU A 58 -5.96 -0.66 -12.86
C LEU A 58 -5.19 -1.30 -11.69
N VAL A 59 -5.89 -1.54 -10.58
CA VAL A 59 -5.27 -2.07 -9.35
C VAL A 59 -4.78 -3.50 -9.54
N THR A 60 -5.53 -4.34 -10.25
CA THR A 60 -5.15 -5.74 -10.50
C THR A 60 -3.86 -5.82 -11.30
N HIS A 61 -3.73 -5.02 -12.36
CA HIS A 61 -2.53 -5.04 -13.19
C HIS A 61 -1.29 -4.70 -12.36
N ILE A 62 -1.35 -3.61 -11.59
CA ILE A 62 -0.24 -3.17 -10.73
C ILE A 62 0.10 -4.22 -9.67
N ALA A 63 -0.93 -4.80 -9.02
CA ALA A 63 -0.74 -5.80 -7.98
C ALA A 63 -0.09 -7.09 -8.51
N LEU A 64 -0.53 -7.57 -9.69
CA LEU A 64 0.01 -8.78 -10.30
C LEU A 64 1.42 -8.58 -10.85
N VAL A 65 1.74 -7.41 -11.40
CA VAL A 65 3.13 -7.05 -11.78
C VAL A 65 4.04 -7.07 -10.56
N ALA A 66 3.61 -6.41 -9.47
CA ALA A 66 4.38 -6.39 -8.23
C ALA A 66 4.55 -7.80 -7.64
N ALA A 67 3.51 -8.64 -7.65
CA ALA A 67 3.61 -10.02 -7.20
C ALA A 67 4.61 -10.84 -8.03
N SER A 68 4.56 -10.71 -9.36
CA SER A 68 5.50 -11.42 -10.25
C SER A 68 6.96 -11.03 -10.00
N ILE A 69 7.25 -9.73 -9.84
CA ILE A 69 8.60 -9.24 -9.52
C ILE A 69 9.00 -9.64 -8.11
N ALA A 70 8.07 -9.58 -7.15
CA ALA A 70 8.29 -10.04 -5.78
C ALA A 70 8.59 -11.55 -5.69
N GLU A 71 8.17 -12.33 -6.67
CA GLU A 71 8.57 -13.73 -6.80
C GLU A 71 9.91 -13.89 -7.54
N ASN A 72 10.13 -13.08 -8.58
CA ASN A 72 11.24 -13.23 -9.53
C ASN A 72 12.13 -11.97 -9.59
N CYS A 73 13.03 -11.79 -8.60
CA CYS A 73 13.92 -10.62 -8.50
C CYS A 73 14.83 -10.33 -9.72
N GLY A 74 14.94 -11.26 -10.68
CA GLY A 74 15.80 -11.09 -11.87
C GLY A 74 15.09 -10.49 -13.08
N SER A 75 13.77 -10.29 -13.02
CA SER A 75 13.00 -9.81 -14.17
C SER A 75 13.06 -8.29 -14.28
N SER A 76 13.25 -7.77 -15.51
CA SER A 76 13.10 -6.34 -15.78
C SER A 76 11.66 -5.92 -15.53
N TYR A 77 11.50 -4.82 -14.79
CA TYR A 77 10.20 -4.25 -14.48
C TYR A 77 9.40 -3.95 -15.75
N GLU A 78 10.00 -3.29 -16.74
CA GLU A 78 9.34 -2.90 -17.99
C GLU A 78 8.85 -4.13 -18.77
N HIS A 79 9.66 -5.19 -18.78
CA HIS A 79 9.33 -6.44 -19.44
C HIS A 79 8.12 -7.12 -18.78
N VAL A 80 8.15 -7.32 -17.45
CA VAL A 80 7.02 -7.92 -16.72
C VAL A 80 5.76 -7.08 -16.85
N TYR A 81 5.89 -5.75 -16.75
CA TYR A 81 4.76 -4.84 -16.84
C TYR A 81 4.07 -4.95 -18.20
N ILE A 82 4.80 -4.87 -19.31
CA ILE A 82 4.21 -4.90 -20.66
C ILE A 82 3.65 -6.29 -20.98
N GLU A 83 4.38 -7.36 -20.69
CA GLU A 83 3.96 -8.72 -21.06
C GLU A 83 2.73 -9.20 -20.29
N SER A 84 2.61 -8.82 -19.02
CA SER A 84 1.46 -9.21 -18.18
C SER A 84 0.20 -8.38 -18.43
N LEU A 85 0.30 -7.26 -19.17
CA LEU A 85 -0.82 -6.34 -19.36
C LEU A 85 -2.06 -7.03 -19.94
N PRO A 86 -2.00 -7.79 -21.05
CA PRO A 86 -3.19 -8.42 -21.64
C PRO A 86 -3.85 -9.44 -20.70
N GLU A 87 -3.04 -10.26 -20.02
CA GLU A 87 -3.53 -11.28 -19.09
C GLU A 87 -4.18 -10.65 -17.86
N ASN A 88 -3.53 -9.66 -17.25
CA ASN A 88 -4.04 -8.99 -16.07
C ASN A 88 -5.36 -8.26 -16.33
N ILE A 89 -5.50 -7.63 -17.51
CA ILE A 89 -6.77 -7.02 -17.96
C ILE A 89 -7.84 -8.11 -18.10
N ALA A 90 -7.51 -9.22 -18.75
CA ALA A 90 -8.45 -10.31 -18.95
C ALA A 90 -8.93 -10.89 -17.61
N ILE A 91 -8.04 -11.09 -16.64
CA ILE A 91 -8.40 -11.54 -15.28
C ILE A 91 -9.35 -10.54 -14.63
N ALA A 92 -8.96 -9.26 -14.57
CA ALA A 92 -9.76 -8.24 -13.88
C ALA A 92 -11.15 -8.03 -14.49
N LEU A 93 -11.28 -8.23 -15.82
CA LEU A 93 -12.57 -8.15 -16.49
C LEU A 93 -13.36 -9.45 -16.36
N SER A 94 -12.76 -10.62 -16.53
CA SER A 94 -13.52 -11.87 -16.62
C SER A 94 -13.79 -12.55 -15.27
N ASP A 95 -12.95 -12.31 -14.26
CA ASP A 95 -13.00 -12.99 -12.97
C ASP A 95 -13.07 -11.99 -11.80
N VAL A 96 -14.17 -11.24 -11.77
CA VAL A 96 -14.39 -10.20 -10.74
C VAL A 96 -14.48 -10.80 -9.34
N ASP A 97 -15.02 -12.02 -9.20
CA ASP A 97 -15.10 -12.71 -7.91
C ASP A 97 -13.71 -13.04 -7.36
N TYR A 98 -12.77 -13.48 -8.20
CA TYR A 98 -11.38 -13.64 -7.80
C TYR A 98 -10.77 -12.32 -7.31
N ILE A 99 -10.98 -11.21 -8.03
CA ILE A 99 -10.47 -9.90 -7.61
C ILE A 99 -11.05 -9.47 -6.26
N ILE A 100 -12.36 -9.65 -6.05
CA ILE A 100 -13.02 -9.39 -4.77
C ILE A 100 -12.39 -10.23 -3.66
N SER A 101 -12.18 -11.53 -3.89
CA SER A 101 -11.60 -12.44 -2.89
C SER A 101 -10.17 -12.07 -2.51
N VAL A 102 -9.32 -11.78 -3.51
CA VAL A 102 -7.94 -11.33 -3.28
C VAL A 102 -7.93 -10.00 -2.53
N THR A 103 -8.77 -9.05 -2.92
CA THR A 103 -8.88 -7.74 -2.28
C THR A 103 -9.34 -7.86 -0.83
N SER A 104 -10.33 -8.71 -0.56
CA SER A 104 -10.83 -8.98 0.79
C SER A 104 -9.73 -9.57 1.68
N SER A 105 -8.96 -10.51 1.14
CA SER A 105 -7.83 -11.13 1.86
C SER A 105 -6.73 -10.12 2.17
N ALA A 106 -6.43 -9.21 1.24
CA ALA A 106 -5.46 -8.14 1.45
C ALA A 106 -5.93 -7.16 2.54
N ILE A 107 -7.19 -6.72 2.50
CA ILE A 107 -7.76 -5.84 3.53
C ILE A 107 -7.72 -6.51 4.91
N GLU A 108 -8.11 -7.78 5.00
CA GLU A 108 -8.05 -8.54 6.25
C GLU A 108 -6.61 -8.64 6.77
N PHE A 109 -5.65 -8.92 5.88
CA PHE A 109 -4.23 -8.96 6.22
C PHE A 109 -3.78 -7.64 6.86
N PHE A 110 -4.06 -6.50 6.21
CA PHE A 110 -3.66 -5.19 6.74
C PHE A 110 -4.37 -4.87 8.05
N ASN A 111 -5.67 -5.11 8.15
CA ASN A 111 -6.42 -4.89 9.39
C ASN A 111 -5.86 -5.73 10.54
N ASN A 112 -5.51 -7.00 10.30
CA ASN A 112 -4.92 -7.86 11.34
C ASN A 112 -3.51 -7.42 11.74
N HIS A 113 -2.67 -7.01 10.79
CA HIS A 113 -1.26 -6.70 11.04
C HIS A 113 -1.00 -5.25 11.45
N THR A 114 -1.98 -4.36 11.27
CA THR A 114 -1.88 -2.96 11.70
C THR A 114 -2.75 -2.62 12.91
N ARG A 115 -3.62 -3.54 13.36
CA ARG A 115 -4.54 -3.34 14.51
C ARG A 115 -3.84 -2.81 15.75
N GLU A 116 -2.75 -3.45 16.18
CA GLU A 116 -2.05 -3.04 17.41
C GLU A 116 -1.49 -1.61 17.30
N ILE A 117 -1.03 -1.22 16.11
CA ILE A 117 -0.54 0.14 15.86
C ILE A 117 -1.73 1.12 15.79
N GLN A 118 -2.86 0.72 15.19
CA GLN A 118 -4.09 1.51 15.19
C GLN A 118 -4.62 1.73 16.62
N ASP A 119 -4.64 0.70 17.46
CA ASP A 119 -5.04 0.80 18.87
C ASP A 119 -4.13 1.76 19.65
N LEU A 120 -2.82 1.74 19.36
CA LEU A 120 -1.89 2.73 19.90
C LEU A 120 -2.23 4.15 19.44
N PHE A 121 -2.58 4.35 18.17
CA PHE A 121 -3.03 5.65 17.68
C PHE A 121 -4.30 6.12 18.39
N GLU A 122 -5.29 5.25 18.56
CA GLU A 122 -6.54 5.60 19.25
C GLU A 122 -6.30 5.94 20.73
N THR A 123 -5.37 5.24 21.37
CA THR A 123 -5.03 5.43 22.79
C THR A 123 -4.19 6.68 23.03
N LEU A 124 -3.15 6.90 22.20
CA LEU A 124 -2.14 7.94 22.42
C LEU A 124 -2.46 9.24 21.66
N CYS A 125 -3.31 9.19 20.65
CA CYS A 125 -3.63 10.31 19.77
C CYS A 125 -5.14 10.57 19.71
N PRO A 126 -5.75 11.09 20.80
CA PRO A 126 -7.12 11.58 20.75
C PRO A 126 -7.28 12.63 19.64
N LYS A 127 -8.50 12.78 19.10
CA LYS A 127 -8.78 13.57 17.87
C LYS A 127 -8.24 15.02 17.83
N ALA A 128 -7.92 15.62 18.98
CA ALA A 128 -7.39 16.98 19.06
C ALA A 128 -5.85 17.05 19.08
N THR A 129 -5.14 15.91 19.11
CA THR A 129 -3.68 15.85 19.17
C THR A 129 -3.08 16.15 17.79
N PRO A 130 -2.14 17.12 17.68
CA PRO A 130 -1.45 17.38 16.42
C PRO A 130 -0.70 16.15 15.90
N ASN A 131 -0.70 15.91 14.58
CA ASN A 131 -0.07 14.73 13.96
C ASN A 131 1.41 14.56 14.34
N VAL A 132 2.15 15.66 14.50
CA VAL A 132 3.56 15.64 14.92
C VAL A 132 3.70 15.09 16.35
N VAL A 133 2.86 15.55 17.27
CA VAL A 133 2.86 15.10 18.67
C VAL A 133 2.44 13.64 18.74
N CYS A 134 1.42 13.27 17.97
CA CYS A 134 0.97 11.89 17.86
C CYS A 134 2.08 10.95 17.37
N SER A 135 2.74 11.31 16.27
CA SER A 135 3.83 10.51 15.69
C SER A 135 5.00 10.37 16.66
N GLN A 136 5.29 11.41 17.45
CA GLN A 136 6.31 11.36 18.50
C GLN A 136 5.94 10.41 19.65
N LEU A 137 4.70 10.44 20.14
CA LEU A 137 4.23 9.53 21.20
C LEU A 137 4.25 8.07 20.76
N ILE A 138 3.86 7.82 19.51
CA ILE A 138 3.91 6.49 18.89
C ILE A 138 5.35 6.02 18.77
N TYR A 139 6.25 6.87 18.25
CA TYR A 139 7.66 6.57 18.16
C TYR A 139 8.28 6.22 19.52
N GLN A 140 7.98 7.00 20.56
CA GLN A 140 8.47 6.75 21.92
C GLN A 140 7.96 5.42 22.47
N THR A 141 6.69 5.10 22.23
CA THR A 141 6.08 3.84 22.68
C THR A 141 6.68 2.63 21.96
N ILE A 142 6.87 2.74 20.64
CA ILE A 142 7.49 1.70 19.82
C ILE A 142 8.93 1.46 20.26
N ASN A 143 9.71 2.51 20.51
CA ASN A 143 11.08 2.35 20.99
C ASN A 143 11.16 1.75 22.41
N GLY A 144 10.17 2.02 23.25
CA GLY A 144 10.07 1.44 24.59
C GLY A 144 9.86 -0.07 24.59
N ASP A 145 9.26 -0.62 23.52
CA ASP A 145 8.98 -2.06 23.35
C ASP A 145 9.19 -2.49 21.89
N SER A 146 10.40 -2.24 21.39
CA SER A 146 10.75 -2.48 19.98
C SER A 146 10.46 -3.92 19.50
N PRO A 147 10.81 -4.99 20.26
CA PRO A 147 10.54 -6.36 19.83
C PRO A 147 9.07 -6.67 19.56
N ARG A 148 8.15 -5.99 20.26
CA ARG A 148 6.71 -6.19 20.08
C ARG A 148 6.18 -5.56 18.80
N TYR A 149 6.64 -4.35 18.46
CA TYR A 149 6.03 -3.52 17.40
C TYR A 149 6.82 -3.47 16.09
N GLN A 150 8.05 -3.99 16.06
CA GLN A 150 8.97 -3.82 14.93
C GLN A 150 8.39 -4.29 13.59
N ARG A 151 7.61 -5.37 13.57
CA ARG A 151 7.03 -5.91 12.33
C ARG A 151 5.86 -5.06 11.84
N GLN A 152 4.95 -4.72 12.75
CA GLN A 152 3.73 -3.97 12.48
C GLN A 152 4.10 -2.56 12.00
N ILE A 153 5.11 -1.93 12.60
CA ILE A 153 5.54 -0.61 12.17
C ILE A 153 6.18 -0.62 10.79
N ALA A 154 6.97 -1.64 10.44
CA ALA A 154 7.51 -1.79 9.10
C ALA A 154 6.39 -1.91 8.06
N ILE A 155 5.32 -2.67 8.38
CA ILE A 155 4.13 -2.76 7.52
C ILE A 155 3.46 -1.39 7.38
N VAL A 156 3.26 -0.65 8.49
CA VAL A 156 2.63 0.68 8.44
C VAL A 156 3.43 1.66 7.59
N ILE A 157 4.75 1.67 7.72
CA ILE A 157 5.62 2.54 6.93
C ILE A 157 5.49 2.23 5.43
N ILE A 158 5.68 0.96 5.05
CA ILE A 158 5.71 0.57 3.64
C ILE A 158 4.32 0.66 3.02
N ALA A 159 3.29 0.16 3.70
CA ALA A 159 1.91 0.20 3.22
C ALA A 159 1.37 1.64 3.15
N GLY A 160 1.79 2.52 4.06
CA GLY A 160 1.45 3.95 4.01
C GLY A 160 1.99 4.64 2.75
N ALA A 161 3.23 4.35 2.37
CA ALA A 161 3.84 4.87 1.14
C ALA A 161 3.16 4.30 -0.12
N VAL A 162 2.81 3.00 -0.11
CA VAL A 162 2.03 2.37 -1.19
C VAL A 162 0.67 3.03 -1.34
N ALA A 163 -0.05 3.25 -0.24
CA ALA A 163 -1.37 3.88 -0.27
C ALA A 163 -1.32 5.33 -0.77
N GLU A 164 -0.34 6.12 -0.32
CA GLU A 164 -0.12 7.49 -0.81
C GLU A 164 0.09 7.51 -2.33
N LYS A 165 0.94 6.62 -2.84
CA LYS A 165 1.22 6.53 -4.28
C LYS A 165 0.01 6.09 -5.10
N LEU A 166 -0.85 5.25 -4.52
CA LEU A 166 -2.10 4.85 -5.14
C LEU A 166 -3.07 6.04 -5.26
N PHE A 167 -3.07 6.97 -4.30
CA PHE A 167 -3.84 8.21 -4.39
C PHE A 167 -3.27 9.19 -5.40
N ASP A 168 -1.94 9.38 -5.42
CA ASP A 168 -1.25 10.25 -6.37
C ASP A 168 -1.55 9.88 -7.83
N ALA A 169 -1.82 8.59 -8.08
CA ALA A 169 -2.11 8.07 -9.41
C ALA A 169 -3.55 8.34 -9.88
N ASP A 170 -4.46 8.75 -8.98
CA ASP A 170 -5.84 9.16 -9.29
C ASP A 170 -6.65 8.12 -10.11
N PHE A 171 -6.50 6.84 -9.75
CA PHE A 171 -7.17 5.74 -10.46
C PHE A 171 -8.70 5.85 -10.49
N ILE A 172 -9.31 6.50 -9.51
CA ILE A 172 -10.76 6.72 -9.48
C ILE A 172 -11.19 7.61 -10.63
N THR A 173 -10.44 8.67 -10.92
CA THR A 173 -10.75 9.58 -12.03
C THR A 173 -10.52 8.89 -13.37
N VAL A 174 -9.38 8.21 -13.54
CA VAL A 174 -9.07 7.41 -14.75
C VAL A 174 -10.17 6.38 -15.01
N ALA A 175 -10.56 5.63 -13.98
CA ALA A 175 -11.58 4.60 -14.11
C ALA A 175 -12.97 5.12 -14.55
N LYS A 176 -13.26 6.41 -14.37
CA LYS A 176 -14.50 7.05 -14.85
C LYS A 176 -14.46 7.46 -16.31
N HIS A 177 -13.26 7.64 -16.87
CA HIS A 177 -13.08 8.11 -18.24
C HIS A 177 -12.88 6.97 -19.24
N HIS A 178 -12.85 5.72 -18.77
CA HIS A 178 -12.73 4.51 -19.57
C HIS A 178 -11.44 4.47 -20.45
N ASP A 179 -10.43 5.23 -20.04
CA ASP A 179 -9.11 5.34 -20.66
C ASP A 179 -8.05 4.55 -19.87
N GLU A 180 -8.47 3.54 -19.08
CA GLU A 180 -7.59 2.79 -18.20
C GLU A 180 -6.48 2.05 -18.94
N ILE A 181 -6.75 1.54 -20.15
CA ILE A 181 -5.73 0.81 -20.93
C ILE A 181 -4.65 1.75 -21.43
N GLU A 182 -5.03 2.92 -21.96
CA GLU A 182 -4.08 3.94 -22.40
C GLU A 182 -3.25 4.44 -21.21
N TYR A 183 -3.92 4.67 -20.09
CA TYR A 183 -3.29 5.07 -18.85
C TYR A 183 -2.31 4.00 -18.33
N LEU A 184 -2.64 2.71 -18.35
CA LEU A 184 -1.72 1.63 -17.97
C LEU A 184 -0.53 1.54 -18.92
N VAL A 185 -0.73 1.68 -20.23
CA VAL A 185 0.34 1.66 -21.23
C VAL A 185 1.30 2.84 -21.01
N GLY A 186 0.77 4.05 -20.80
CA GLY A 186 1.58 5.23 -20.47
C GLY A 186 2.23 5.15 -19.08
N GLY A 187 1.61 4.40 -18.17
CA GLY A 187 2.01 4.21 -16.79
C GLY A 187 3.26 3.36 -16.57
N VAL A 188 3.75 2.64 -17.60
CA VAL A 188 5.00 1.84 -17.53
C VAL A 188 6.10 2.64 -16.86
N ASN A 189 6.40 3.86 -17.32
CA ASN A 189 7.49 4.66 -16.76
C ASN A 189 7.15 5.32 -15.41
N SER A 190 5.86 5.57 -15.16
CA SER A 190 5.40 6.34 -14.01
C SER A 190 5.21 5.48 -12.75
N PHE A 191 4.95 4.17 -12.91
CA PHE A 191 4.68 3.28 -11.78
C PHE A 191 5.89 2.50 -11.29
N SER A 192 7.07 2.63 -11.90
CA SER A 192 8.26 1.87 -11.49
C SER A 192 8.57 2.01 -10.00
N ASN A 193 8.59 3.24 -9.48
CA ASN A 193 8.81 3.49 -8.05
C ASN A 193 7.67 2.95 -7.17
N PHE A 194 6.41 3.12 -7.61
CA PHE A 194 5.24 2.64 -6.88
C PHE A 194 5.22 1.11 -6.76
N ILE A 195 5.45 0.42 -7.88
CA ILE A 195 5.55 -1.03 -7.95
C ILE A 195 6.75 -1.53 -7.13
N GLY A 196 7.85 -0.78 -7.11
CA GLY A 196 8.98 -1.04 -6.20
C GLY A 196 8.57 -1.13 -4.73
N PHE A 197 7.82 -0.15 -4.21
CA PHE A 197 7.31 -0.19 -2.83
C PHE A 197 6.36 -1.37 -2.60
N LEU A 198 5.50 -1.68 -3.57
CA LEU A 198 4.57 -2.81 -3.47
C LEU A 198 5.31 -4.16 -3.48
N VAL A 199 6.37 -4.29 -4.28
CA VAL A 199 7.27 -5.45 -4.29
C VAL A 199 7.92 -5.64 -2.93
N GLU A 200 8.47 -4.57 -2.34
CA GLU A 200 9.07 -4.62 -1.01
C GLU A 200 8.06 -5.07 0.06
N LEU A 201 6.84 -4.52 0.00
CA LEU A 201 5.76 -4.90 0.91
C LEU A 201 5.44 -6.40 0.78
N LEU A 202 5.21 -6.88 -0.44
CA LEU A 202 4.87 -8.28 -0.69
C LEU A 202 5.99 -9.22 -0.24
N ARG A 203 7.25 -8.85 -0.44
CA ARG A 203 8.39 -9.65 0.01
C ARG A 203 8.52 -9.65 1.53
N PHE A 204 8.35 -8.50 2.17
CA PHE A 204 8.36 -8.37 3.63
C PHE A 204 7.28 -9.24 4.27
N ILE A 205 6.05 -9.18 3.74
CA ILE A 205 4.92 -9.99 4.21
C ILE A 205 5.22 -11.48 4.09
N ASN A 206 5.83 -11.90 2.98
CA ASN A 206 6.15 -13.29 2.69
C ASN A 206 7.50 -13.77 3.29
N GLY A 207 8.19 -12.94 4.08
CA GLY A 207 9.49 -13.29 4.66
C GLY A 207 10.61 -13.53 3.62
N LYS A 208 10.47 -12.96 2.42
CA LYS A 208 11.49 -13.06 1.36
C LYS A 208 12.54 -11.94 1.52
N PRO A 209 13.83 -12.19 1.18
CA PRO A 209 14.90 -11.18 1.27
C PRO A 209 14.69 -10.02 0.28
N HIS A 210 15.38 -8.88 0.35
CA HIS A 210 15.22 -7.82 -0.68
C HIS A 210 15.72 -8.28 -2.07
N CYS A 211 15.11 -7.77 -3.14
CA CYS A 211 15.71 -7.85 -4.48
C CYS A 211 16.90 -6.88 -4.54
N ARG A 212 18.03 -7.33 -5.08
CA ARG A 212 19.25 -6.53 -5.20
C ARG A 212 19.36 -5.90 -6.56
#